data_AF-A0A090TH64-F1
#
_entry.id   AF-A0A090TH64-F1
#
_cell.length_a   1.000
_cell.length_b   1.000
_cell.length_c   1.000
_cell.angle_alpha   90.00
_cell.angle_beta   90.00
_cell.angle_gamma   90.00
#
_symmetry.space_group_name_H-M   'P 1'
#
loop_
_entity.id
_entity.type
_entity.pdbx_description
1 polymer ?
#
loop_
_entity_poly.entity_id
_entity_poly.type
_entity_poly.pdbx_seq_one_letter_code
_entity_poly.pdbx_strand_id
1 'polypeptide(L)'
;MIVCDGFVGNTTLKACEGTAQFVLDKLKAKLATSTIKGWLARLLFSDMLSEVKALNPDQYNGASLLGLRGIVIKSHGSADISALVNAIGEAVHEVKRQVPNQISDRLEAVLLERQY
;
A
#
# COMPACT_ATOMS: atom_id res chain seq x y z
N MET A 1 4.69 1.86 12.53
CA MET A 1 4.03 0.53 12.53
C MET A 1 2.73 0.66 13.29
N ILE A 2 1.60 0.25 12.69
CA ILE A 2 0.29 0.18 13.36
C ILE A 2 -0.07 -1.30 13.45
N VAL A 3 -0.49 -1.77 14.63
CA VAL A 3 -0.88 -3.16 14.86
C VAL A 3 -2.37 -3.20 15.17
N CYS A 4 -3.10 -4.09 14.49
CA CYS A 4 -4.52 -4.28 14.67
C CYS A 4 -4.90 -5.74 14.35
N ASP A 5 -6.07 -6.16 14.81
CA ASP A 5 -6.67 -7.42 14.37
C ASP A 5 -7.00 -7.36 12.87
N GLY A 6 -7.00 -8.51 12.19
CA GLY A 6 -7.26 -8.60 10.74
C GLY A 6 -8.61 -8.04 10.31
N PHE A 7 -9.66 -8.17 11.13
CA PHE A 7 -10.98 -7.61 10.81
C PHE A 7 -10.97 -6.08 10.86
N VAL A 8 -10.43 -5.52 11.94
CA VAL A 8 -10.33 -4.06 12.12
C VAL A 8 -9.42 -3.47 11.05
N GLY A 9 -8.24 -4.06 10.85
CA GLY A 9 -7.28 -3.62 9.85
C GLY A 9 -7.84 -3.62 8.44
N ASN A 10 -8.52 -4.70 8.04
CA ASN A 10 -9.13 -4.78 6.72
C ASN A 10 -10.25 -3.74 6.53
N THR A 11 -11.11 -3.58 7.55
CA THR A 11 -12.20 -2.59 7.50
C THR A 11 -11.66 -1.16 7.40
N THR A 12 -10.67 -0.82 8.24
CA THR A 12 -10.02 0.49 8.22
C THR A 12 -9.30 0.75 6.89
N LEU A 13 -8.53 -0.23 6.39
CA LEU A 13 -7.80 -0.10 5.13
C LEU A 13 -8.77 0.13 3.95
N LYS A 14 -9.85 -0.64 3.86
CA LYS A 14 -10.87 -0.46 2.81
C LYS A 14 -11.63 0.85 2.94
N ALA A 15 -11.89 1.31 4.16
CA ALA A 15 -12.49 2.63 4.38
C ALA A 15 -11.55 3.77 3.92
N CYS A 16 -10.25 3.66 4.20
CA CYS A 16 -9.25 4.62 3.72
C CYS A 16 -9.15 4.63 2.19
N GLU A 17 -9.07 3.47 1.54
CA GLU A 17 -9.07 3.34 0.08
C GLU A 17 -10.34 3.97 -0.54
N GLY A 18 -11.52 3.64 -0.01
CA GLY A 18 -12.79 4.18 -0.48
C GLY A 18 -12.91 5.69 -0.29
N THR A 19 -12.41 6.21 0.83
CA THR A 19 -12.39 7.65 1.11
C THR A 19 -11.46 8.39 0.16
N ALA A 20 -10.25 7.87 -0.07
CA ALA A 20 -9.31 8.44 -1.03
C ALA A 20 -9.93 8.48 -2.43
N GLN A 21 -10.51 7.36 -2.89
CA GLN A 21 -11.17 7.28 -4.19
C GLN A 21 -12.33 8.29 -4.31
N PHE A 22 -13.17 8.41 -3.28
CA PHE A 22 -14.27 9.37 -3.25
C PHE A 22 -13.78 10.82 -3.40
N VAL A 23 -12.73 11.21 -2.68
CA VAL A 23 -12.14 12.55 -2.77
C VAL A 23 -11.58 12.81 -4.17
N LEU A 24 -10.84 11.85 -4.73
CA LEU A 24 -10.28 11.93 -6.08
C LEU A 24 -11.37 12.12 -7.14
N ASP A 25 -12.46 11.36 -7.03
CA ASP A 25 -13.56 11.43 -7.99
C ASP A 25 -14.32 12.75 -7.89
N LYS A 26 -14.55 13.27 -6.68
CA LYS A 26 -15.13 14.61 -6.48
C LYS A 26 -14.23 15.71 -7.06
N LEU A 27 -12.92 15.61 -6.87
CA LEU A 27 -11.96 16.57 -7.41
C LEU A 27 -11.95 16.54 -8.95
N LYS A 28 -11.86 15.35 -9.55
CA LYS A 28 -11.94 15.16 -11.01
C LYS A 28 -13.24 15.71 -11.59
N ALA A 29 -14.39 15.42 -10.95
CA ALA A 29 -15.69 15.90 -11.41
C ALA A 29 -15.79 17.43 -11.41
N LYS A 30 -15.22 18.10 -10.41
CA LYS A 30 -15.18 19.58 -10.36
C LYS A 30 -14.29 20.17 -11.44
N LEU A 31 -13.14 19.56 -11.70
CA LEU A 31 -12.17 20.01 -12.71
C LEU A 31 -12.60 19.68 -14.15
N ALA A 32 -13.45 18.67 -14.35
CA ALA A 32 -13.98 18.28 -15.65
C ALA A 32 -15.13 19.17 -16.14
N THR A 33 -15.55 20.18 -15.37
CA THR A 33 -16.58 21.13 -15.84
C THR A 33 -16.03 22.00 -16.97
N SER A 34 -16.73 22.04 -18.12
CA SER A 34 -16.34 22.72 -19.38
C SER A 34 -16.32 24.26 -19.31
N THR A 35 -16.20 24.84 -18.11
CA THR A 35 -16.11 26.28 -17.92
C THR A 35 -14.66 26.73 -18.12
N ILE A 36 -14.44 27.94 -18.64
CA ILE A 36 -13.10 28.57 -18.75
C ILE A 36 -12.32 28.47 -17.43
N LYS A 37 -13.00 28.61 -16.29
CA LYS A 37 -12.43 28.44 -14.94
C LYS A 37 -11.95 27.00 -14.65
N GLY A 38 -12.65 25.98 -15.13
CA GLY A 38 -12.28 24.57 -14.98
C GLY A 38 -11.04 24.22 -15.80
N TRP A 39 -10.94 24.75 -17.01
CA TRP A 39 -9.74 24.61 -17.85
C TRP A 39 -8.51 25.31 -17.25
N LEU A 40 -8.68 26.55 -16.77
CA LEU A 40 -7.60 27.30 -16.11
C LEU A 40 -7.13 26.62 -14.81
N ALA A 41 -8.07 26.14 -13.99
CA ALA A 41 -7.77 25.38 -12.78
C ALA A 41 -7.04 24.08 -13.11
N ARG A 42 -7.47 23.35 -14.14
CA ARG A 42 -6.81 22.10 -14.54
C ARG A 42 -5.37 22.32 -15.03
N LEU A 43 -5.09 23.45 -15.68
CA LEU A 43 -3.72 23.81 -16.08
C LEU A 43 -2.85 24.16 -14.85
N LEU A 44 -3.36 25.01 -13.96
CA LEU A 44 -2.64 25.46 -12.75
C LEU A 44 -2.40 24.35 -11.73
N PHE A 45 -3.34 23.40 -11.61
CA PHE A 45 -3.25 22.29 -10.65
C PHE A 45 -2.83 20.97 -11.30
N SER A 46 -2.40 20.98 -12.57
CA SER A 46 -2.01 19.76 -13.30
C SER A 46 -0.88 18.99 -12.61
N ASP A 47 0.13 19.70 -12.12
CA ASP A 47 1.26 19.12 -11.39
C ASP A 47 0.80 18.52 -10.05
N MET A 48 0.00 19.26 -9.28
CA MET A 48 -0.58 18.77 -8.01
C MET A 48 -1.48 17.55 -8.23
N LEU A 49 -2.26 17.51 -9.31
CA LEU A 49 -3.10 16.36 -9.68
C LEU A 49 -2.28 15.14 -10.08
N SER A 50 -1.08 15.35 -10.65
CA SER A 50 -0.15 14.29 -10.99
C SER A 50 0.53 13.71 -9.74
N GLU A 51 0.86 14.54 -8.75
CA GLU A 51 1.34 14.12 -7.42
C GLU A 51 0.25 13.39 -6.62
N VAL A 52 -0.99 13.84 -6.72
CA VAL A 52 -2.13 13.16 -6.09
C VAL A 52 -2.40 11.80 -6.75
N LYS A 53 -2.05 11.61 -8.03
CA LYS A 53 -1.98 10.27 -8.65
C LYS A 53 -0.78 9.45 -8.18
N ALA A 54 0.28 10.06 -7.66
CA ALA A 54 1.39 9.31 -7.05
C ALA A 54 1.00 8.73 -5.67
N LEU A 55 -0.05 9.25 -5.03
CA LEU A 55 -0.71 8.63 -3.87
C LEU A 55 -1.54 7.38 -4.23
N ASN A 56 -1.47 6.91 -5.48
CA ASN A 56 -2.18 5.71 -5.89
C ASN A 56 -1.67 4.52 -5.04
N PRO A 57 -2.53 3.86 -4.25
CA PRO A 57 -2.14 2.73 -3.41
C PRO A 57 -1.47 1.59 -4.21
N ASP A 58 -1.67 1.54 -5.53
CA ASP A 58 -1.01 0.62 -6.45
C ASP A 58 0.52 0.70 -6.43
N GLN A 59 1.11 1.83 -6.01
CA GLN A 59 2.56 1.95 -5.88
C GLN A 59 3.13 1.05 -4.78
N TYR A 60 2.32 0.70 -3.77
CA TYR A 60 2.69 -0.19 -2.66
C TYR A 60 2.07 -1.57 -2.86
N ASN A 61 2.39 -2.21 -4.00
CA ASN A 61 1.98 -3.59 -4.26
C ASN A 61 2.98 -4.59 -3.64
N GLY A 62 2.48 -5.76 -3.27
CA GLY A 62 3.27 -6.83 -2.66
C GLY A 62 3.17 -6.87 -1.14
N ALA A 63 2.01 -7.23 -0.62
CA ALA A 63 1.83 -7.41 0.82
C ALA A 63 2.52 -8.70 1.31
N SER A 64 3.39 -8.58 2.31
CA SER A 64 4.05 -9.73 2.93
C SER A 64 3.12 -10.50 3.87
N LEU A 65 3.05 -11.82 3.69
CA LEU A 65 2.32 -12.73 4.58
C LEU A 65 3.28 -13.27 5.65
N LEU A 66 3.36 -12.53 6.75
CA LEU A 66 4.22 -12.86 7.88
C LEU A 66 3.71 -14.07 8.68
N GLY A 67 4.64 -14.77 9.33
CA GLY A 67 4.35 -15.94 10.18
C GLY A 67 4.37 -17.29 9.45
N LEU A 68 4.61 -17.29 8.14
CA LEU A 68 4.86 -18.50 7.35
C LEU A 68 6.34 -18.90 7.42
N ARG A 69 6.64 -20.16 7.07
CA ARG A 69 8.03 -20.69 7.05
C ARG A 69 8.88 -20.18 5.88
N GLY A 70 8.27 -19.44 4.96
CA GLY A 70 8.92 -18.90 3.78
C GLY A 70 8.33 -17.55 3.42
N ILE A 71 8.98 -16.87 2.48
CA ILE A 71 8.56 -15.56 1.99
C ILE A 71 7.40 -15.75 1.02
N VAL A 72 6.25 -15.15 1.35
CA VAL A 72 5.06 -15.17 0.50
C VAL A 72 4.55 -13.75 0.34
N ILE A 73 4.67 -13.23 -0.88
CA ILE A 73 4.20 -11.90 -1.25
C ILE A 73 2.88 -12.00 -2.01
N LYS A 74 1.85 -11.33 -1.53
CA LYS A 74 0.54 -11.25 -2.17
C LYS A 74 0.43 -9.97 -2.99
N SER A 75 0.35 -10.12 -4.31
CA SER A 75 -0.07 -9.05 -5.22
C SER A 75 -1.59 -8.88 -5.20
N HIS A 76 -2.08 -7.68 -5.50
CA HIS A 76 -3.51 -7.46 -5.74
C HIS A 76 -3.92 -7.88 -7.17
N GLY A 77 -5.21 -8.13 -7.39
CA GLY A 77 -5.72 -8.73 -8.63
C GLY A 77 -5.76 -7.79 -9.83
N SER A 78 -5.83 -6.48 -9.62
CA SER A 78 -5.77 -5.45 -10.68
C SER A 78 -4.35 -4.93 -10.95
N ALA A 79 -3.31 -5.67 -10.53
CA ALA A 79 -1.93 -5.24 -10.64
C ALA A 79 -1.47 -5.21 -12.11
N ASP A 80 -0.84 -4.10 -12.49
CA ASP A 80 -0.14 -3.99 -13.78
C ASP A 80 1.28 -4.56 -13.70
N ILE A 81 2.02 -4.50 -14.83
CA ILE A 81 3.39 -5.03 -14.92
C ILE A 81 4.31 -4.33 -13.90
N SER A 82 4.16 -3.01 -13.72
CA SER A 82 4.97 -2.24 -12.79
C SER A 82 4.72 -2.67 -11.34
N ALA A 83 3.45 -2.83 -10.97
CA ALA A 83 3.03 -3.30 -9.66
C ALA A 83 3.52 -4.73 -9.39
N LEU A 84 3.54 -5.62 -10.40
CA LEU A 84 4.08 -6.96 -10.24
C LEU A 84 5.61 -6.95 -10.06
N VAL A 85 6.32 -6.11 -10.81
CA VAL A 85 7.77 -5.90 -10.64
C VAL A 85 8.08 -5.42 -9.23
N ASN A 86 7.29 -4.50 -8.68
CA ASN A 86 7.43 -4.04 -7.30
C ASN A 86 7.24 -5.19 -6.29
N ALA A 87 6.21 -6.04 -6.48
CA ALA A 87 5.99 -7.19 -5.61
C ALA A 87 7.14 -8.22 -5.66
N ILE A 88 7.74 -8.45 -6.83
CA ILE A 88 8.94 -9.28 -6.97
C ILE A 88 10.14 -8.62 -6.28
N GLY A 89 10.28 -7.30 -6.44
CA GLY A 89 11.30 -6.52 -5.74
C GLY A 89 11.20 -6.66 -4.23
N GLU A 90 9.99 -6.62 -3.69
CA GLU A 90 9.73 -6.85 -2.26
C GLU A 90 10.14 -8.28 -1.83
N ALA A 91 9.78 -9.30 -2.61
CA ALA A 91 10.22 -10.67 -2.33
C ALA A 91 11.75 -10.79 -2.29
N VAL A 92 12.45 -10.18 -3.26
CA VAL A 92 13.92 -10.14 -3.29
C VAL A 92 14.48 -9.39 -2.07
N HIS A 93 13.82 -8.32 -1.66
CA HIS A 93 14.20 -7.55 -0.47
C HIS A 93 14.10 -8.39 0.80
N GLU A 94 12.99 -9.10 0.99
CA GLU A 94 12.80 -9.99 2.15
C GLU A 94 13.78 -11.15 2.15
N VAL A 95 14.09 -11.71 0.97
CA VAL A 95 15.11 -12.78 0.84
C VAL A 95 16.47 -12.25 1.27
N LYS A 96 16.90 -11.08 0.76
CA LYS A 96 18.20 -10.49 1.13
C LYS A 96 18.30 -10.19 2.62
N ARG A 97 17.17 -9.83 3.25
CA ARG A 97 17.10 -9.57 4.69
C ARG A 97 16.88 -10.81 5.54
N GLN A 98 16.58 -11.97 4.96
CA GLN A 98 16.27 -13.19 5.70
C GLN A 98 15.16 -12.96 6.74
N VAL A 99 14.08 -12.25 6.32
CA VAL A 99 13.01 -11.79 7.23
C VAL A 99 12.41 -12.93 8.07
N PRO A 100 12.07 -14.12 7.51
CA PRO A 100 11.55 -15.22 8.33
C PRO A 100 12.50 -15.66 9.45
N ASN A 101 13.81 -15.73 9.17
CA ASN A 101 14.82 -16.09 10.16
C ASN A 101 14.90 -15.02 11.25
N GLN A 102 14.97 -13.73 10.89
CA GLN A 102 15.03 -12.66 11.88
C GLN A 102 13.80 -12.65 12.81
N ILE A 103 12.61 -12.89 12.26
CA ILE A 103 11.38 -12.98 13.06
C ILE A 103 11.43 -14.21 13.99
N SER A 104 11.85 -15.37 13.47
CA SER A 104 11.98 -16.60 14.24
C SER A 104 12.95 -16.44 15.41
N ASP A 105 14.18 -15.99 15.12
CA ASP A 105 15.24 -15.82 16.12
C ASP A 105 14.82 -14.82 17.20
N ARG A 106 14.17 -13.72 16.78
CA ARG A 106 13.70 -12.70 17.74
C ARG A 106 12.54 -13.21 18.59
N LEU A 107 11.61 -13.96 18.00
CA LEU A 107 10.50 -14.55 18.72
C LEU A 107 10.99 -15.57 19.75
N GLU A 108 11.94 -16.43 19.38
CA GLU A 108 12.55 -17.40 20.29
C GLU A 108 13.19 -16.71 21.50
N ALA A 109 13.99 -15.66 21.28
CA ALA A 109 14.59 -14.89 22.35
C ALA A 109 13.54 -14.31 23.32
N VAL A 110 12.47 -13.72 22.80
CA VAL A 110 11.38 -13.14 23.62
C VAL A 110 10.61 -14.22 24.38
N LEU A 111 10.43 -15.41 23.80
CA LEU A 111 9.74 -16.51 24.48
C LEU A 111 10.58 -17.08 25.63
N LEU A 112 11.89 -17.22 25.44
CA LEU A 112 12.81 -17.64 26.50
C LEU A 112 12.84 -16.64 27.65
N GLU A 113 12.88 -15.34 27.37
CA GLU A 113 12.81 -14.27 28.38
C GLU A 113 11.51 -14.31 29.22
N ARG A 114 10.40 -14.83 28.68
CA ARG A 114 9.11 -14.95 29.39
C ARG A 114 8.96 -16.22 30.22
N GLN A 115 9.84 -17.21 30.03
CA GLN A 115 9.82 -18.47 30.76
C GLN A 115 10.68 -18.43 32.05
N TYR A 116 11.34 -17.31 32.30
CA TYR A 116 12.01 -16.96 33.56
C TYR A 116 11.26 -15.81 34.24
#